data_AF-A0A840HWW4-F1
#
_entry.id   AF-A0A840HWW4-F1
#
_cell.length_a   1.000
_cell.length_b   1.000
_cell.length_c   1.000
_cell.angle_alpha   90.00
_cell.angle_beta   90.00
_cell.angle_gamma   90.00
#
_symmetry.space_group_name_H-M   'P 1'
#
loop_
_entity.id
_entity.type
_entity.pdbx_description
1 polymer ?
#
loop_
_entity_poly.entity_id
_entity_poly.type
_entity_poly.pdbx_seq_one_letter_code
_entity_poly.pdbx_strand_id
1 'polypeptide(L)' 'MAFQNLKPDREPIPFDEFQRDLARRREALGEINMPRNSGKRRTESKKALLKAIKAAGGKG' A
#
# COMPACT_ATOMS: atom_id res chain seq x y z
N MET A 1 14.02 8.65 15.25
CA MET A 1 13.02 9.07 14.24
C MET A 1 13.78 9.59 13.01
N ALA A 2 14.09 8.73 12.04
CA ALA A 2 14.98 9.08 10.92
C ALA A 2 14.32 9.83 9.75
N PHE A 3 13.00 10.07 9.81
CA PHE A 3 12.23 10.64 8.70
C PHE A 3 11.96 12.15 8.81
N GLN A 4 12.26 12.78 9.95
CA GLN A 4 11.89 14.19 10.20
C GLN A 4 12.67 15.19 9.33
N ASN A 5 13.74 14.76 8.65
CA ASN A 5 14.62 15.61 7.87
C ASN A 5 14.65 15.25 6.38
N LEU A 6 13.68 14.47 5.88
CA LEU A 6 13.61 14.18 4.45
C LEU A 6 13.17 15.45 3.71
N LYS A 7 14.13 16.14 3.09
CA LYS A 7 13.86 17.23 2.14
C LYS A 7 13.46 16.59 0.81
N PRO A 8 12.22 16.79 0.33
CA PRO A 8 11.85 16.27 -0.98
C PRO A 8 12.56 17.08 -2.07
N ASP A 9 13.05 16.41 -3.11
CA ASP A 9 13.62 17.06 -4.30
C ASP A 9 12.54 17.65 -5.24
N ARG A 10 11.27 17.55 -4.85
CA ARG A 10 10.11 17.97 -5.64
C ARG A 10 9.09 18.65 -4.76
N GLU A 11 8.39 19.61 -5.35
CA GLU A 11 7.27 20.27 -4.69
C GLU A 11 6.15 19.27 -4.36
N PRO A 12 5.53 19.38 -3.16
CA PRO A 12 4.34 18.62 -2.83
C PRO A 12 3.19 18.94 -3.79
N ILE A 13 2.42 17.93 -4.15
CA ILE A 13 1.19 18.11 -4.95
C ILE A 13 -0.05 18.00 -4.04
N PRO A 14 -1.11 18.79 -4.30
CA PRO A 14 -2.39 18.61 -3.63
C PRO A 14 -2.98 17.22 -3.84
N PHE A 15 -3.71 16.72 -2.86
CA PHE A 15 -4.25 15.36 -2.91
C PHE A 15 -5.24 15.16 -4.05
N ASP A 16 -6.11 16.14 -4.31
CA ASP A 16 -7.11 16.06 -5.38
C ASP A 16 -6.47 16.04 -6.77
N GLU A 17 -5.38 16.79 -6.95
CA GLU A 17 -4.58 16.76 -8.18
C GLU A 17 -3.94 15.39 -8.38
N PHE A 18 -3.33 14.85 -7.32
CA PHE A 18 -2.76 13.50 -7.36
C PHE A 18 -3.81 12.44 -7.72
N GLN A 19 -5.01 12.51 -7.16
CA GLN A 19 -6.09 11.57 -7.45
C GLN A 19 -6.50 11.62 -8.92
N ARG A 20 -6.68 12.82 -9.48
CA ARG A 20 -6.99 13.01 -10.91
C ARG A 20 -5.91 12.41 -11.79
N ASP A 21 -4.66 12.66 -11.44
CA ASP A 21 -3.51 12.19 -12.21
C ASP A 21 -3.36 10.67 -12.17
N LEU A 22 -3.62 10.06 -11.00
CA LEU A 22 -3.69 8.62 -10.85
C LEU A 22 -4.81 8.00 -11.69
N ALA A 23 -6.01 8.60 -11.69
CA ALA A 23 -7.14 8.09 -12.46
C ALA A 23 -6.82 8.08 -13.96
N ARG A 24 -6.30 9.19 -14.49
CA ARG A 24 -5.84 9.31 -15.88
C ARG A 24 -4.80 8.25 -16.23
N ARG A 25 -3.81 8.03 -15.35
CA ARG A 25 -2.76 7.01 -15.58
C ARG A 25 -3.34 5.60 -15.62
N ARG A 26 -4.26 5.27 -14.70
CA ARG A 26 -4.92 3.96 -14.65
C ARG A 26 -5.74 3.69 -15.91
N GLU A 27 -6.47 4.69 -16.40
CA GLU A 27 -7.23 4.59 -17.63
C GLU A 27 -6.32 4.36 -18.84
N ALA A 28 -5.23 5.13 -18.95
CA ALA A 28 -4.25 4.96 -20.03
C ALA A 28 -3.53 3.60 -19.99
N LEU A 29 -3.32 3.03 -18.80
CA LEU A 29 -2.68 1.72 -18.60
C LEU A 29 -3.63 0.54 -18.87
N GLY A 30 -4.95 0.74 -18.80
CA GLY A 30 -5.94 -0.32 -18.96
C GLY A 30 -5.93 -1.35 -17.81
N GLU A 31 -6.33 -2.59 -18.10
CA GLU A 31 -6.39 -3.66 -17.11
C GLU A 31 -4.98 -4.18 -16.77
N ILE A 32 -4.53 -3.89 -15.54
CA ILE A 32 -3.26 -4.41 -15.02
C ILE A 32 -3.54 -5.65 -14.18
N ASN A 33 -3.17 -6.84 -14.68
CA ASN A 33 -3.16 -8.06 -13.86
C ASN A 33 -1.93 -8.04 -12.94
N MET A 34 -2.09 -7.44 -11.77
CA MET A 34 -1.03 -7.41 -10.76
C MET A 34 -1.12 -8.66 -9.88
N PRO A 35 -0.16 -9.59 -9.96
CA PRO A 35 -0.21 -10.81 -9.16
C PRO A 35 -0.15 -10.45 -7.68
N ARG A 36 -1.21 -10.79 -6.96
CA ARG A 36 -1.23 -10.59 -5.50
C ARG A 36 -0.25 -11.55 -4.85
N ASN A 37 0.47 -11.07 -3.83
CA ASN A 37 1.27 -11.95 -3.00
C ASN A 37 0.34 -13.02 -2.39
N SER A 38 0.60 -14.29 -2.74
CA SER A 38 -0.20 -15.44 -2.31
C SER A 38 -0.16 -15.68 -0.79
N GLY A 39 0.76 -15.05 -0.07
CA GLY A 39 0.91 -15.21 1.38
C GLY A 39 1.42 -16.61 1.79
N LYS A 40 1.82 -17.46 0.84
CA LYS A 40 2.20 -18.86 1.10
C LYS A 40 3.51 -19.03 1.88
N ARG A 41 4.37 -18.00 1.91
CA ARG A 41 5.67 -18.01 2.62
C ARG A 41 5.70 -17.05 3.80
N ARG A 42 4.60 -16.95 4.55
CA ARG A 42 4.55 -16.16 5.80
C ARG A 42 5.44 -16.80 6.85
N THR A 43 6.29 -15.99 7.50
CA THR A 43 7.04 -16.40 8.68
C THR A 43 6.09 -16.68 9.85
N GLU A 44 6.55 -17.44 10.85
CA GLU A 44 5.74 -17.76 12.04
C GLU A 44 5.27 -16.49 12.77
N SER A 45 6.14 -15.49 12.92
CA SER A 45 5.78 -14.20 13.51
C SER A 45 4.64 -13.52 12.76
N LYS A 46 4.64 -13.57 11.42
CA LYS A 46 3.56 -12.98 10.61
C LYS A 46 2.25 -13.75 10.75
N LYS A 47 2.29 -15.09 10.86
CA LYS A 47 1.09 -15.91 11.10
C LYS A 47 0.49 -15.60 12.47
N ALA A 48 1.32 -15.53 13.51
CA ALA A 48 0.88 -15.20 14.87
C ALA A 48 0.19 -13.84 14.93
N LEU A 49 0.79 -12.81 14.30
CA LEU A 49 0.20 -11.48 14.22
C LEU A 49 -1.18 -11.50 13.54
N LEU A 50 -1.31 -12.17 12.39
CA LEU A 50 -2.58 -12.23 11.66
C LEU A 50 -3.65 -13.01 12.45
N LYS A 51 -3.27 -14.05 13.20
CA LYS A 51 -4.17 -14.75 14.10
C LYS A 51 -4.69 -13.84 15.21
N ALA A 52 -3.82 -13.02 15.81
CA ALA A 52 -4.21 -12.06 16.84
C ALA A 52 -5.15 -10.98 16.29
N ILE A 53 -4.87 -10.44 15.10
CA ILE A 53 -5.75 -9.49 14.40
C ILE A 53 -7.13 -10.09 14.16
N LYS A 54 -7.19 -11.35 13.71
CA LYS A 54 -8.45 -12.06 13.48
C LYS A 54 -9.23 -12.27 14.77
N ALA A 55 -8.55 -12.62 15.87
CA ALA A 55 -9.18 -12.75 17.19
C ALA A 55 -9.76 -11.43 17.71
N ALA A 56 -9.13 -10.30 17.37
CA ALA A 56 -9.62 -8.95 17.68
C ALA A 56 -10.75 -8.47 16.73
N GLY A 57 -11.24 -9.31 15.82
CA GLY A 57 -12.33 -8.98 14.89
C GLY A 57 -11.88 -8.34 13.57
N GLY A 58 -10.57 -8.25 13.30
CA GLY A 58 -10.04 -7.78 12.02
C GLY A 58 -10.21 -8.81 10.90
N LYS A 59 -10.54 -8.37 9.68
CA LYS A 59 -10.56 -9.22 8.48
C LYS A 59 -9.15 -9.25 7.87
N GLY A 60 -8.39 -10.31 8.12
CA GLY A 60 -7.03 -10.53 7.61
C GLY A 60 -6.92 -11.60 6.53
#